data_AF-A0A840VF85-F1
#
_entry.id   AF-A0A840VF85-F1
#
_cell.length_a   1.000
_cell.length_b   1.000
_cell.length_c   1.000
_cell.angle_alpha   90.00
_cell.angle_beta   90.00
_cell.angle_gamma   90.00
#
_symmetry.space_group_name_H-M   'P 1'
#
loop_
_entity.id
_entity.type
_entity.pdbx_description
1 polymer ?
#
loop_
_entity_poly.entity_id
_entity_poly.type
_entity_poly.pdbx_seq_one_letter_code
_entity_poly.pdbx_strand_id
1 'polypeptide(L)'
;MSLLLFVQSGDRISVAATIYTVLTDPLRLASPPATPVPLSEDDTPLTADVTVSIAGTPAASGFTLRFTAPRGVTITRIPGSAIQ
;
A
#
# COMPACT_ATOMS: atom_id res chain seq x y z
N MET A 1 4.44 10.27 10.97
CA MET A 1 2.96 10.35 10.87
C MET A 1 2.45 8.99 10.47
N SER A 2 1.21 8.63 10.84
CA SER A 2 0.61 7.34 10.49
C SER A 2 -0.69 7.53 9.74
N LEU A 3 -0.92 6.74 8.69
CA LEU A 3 -2.11 6.75 7.86
C LEU A 3 -2.66 5.34 7.72
N LEU A 4 -3.97 5.17 7.93
CA LEU A 4 -4.67 3.91 7.69
C LEU A 4 -5.44 4.01 6.37
N LEU A 5 -5.27 3.02 5.50
CA LEU A 5 -5.95 2.96 4.21
C LEU A 5 -6.56 1.57 4.03
N PHE A 6 -7.86 1.53 3.78
CA PHE A 6 -8.50 0.34 3.24
C PHE A 6 -8.19 0.23 1.75
N VAL A 7 -7.68 -0.92 1.31
CA VAL A 7 -7.23 -1.17 -0.05
C VAL A 7 -7.80 -2.47 -0.60
N GLN A 8 -7.99 -2.50 -1.91
CA GLN A 8 -8.49 -3.64 -2.66
C GLN A 8 -7.52 -3.98 -3.79
N SER A 9 -7.65 -5.19 -4.36
CA SER A 9 -6.84 -5.56 -5.53
C SER A 9 -7.04 -4.56 -6.67
N GLY A 10 -5.95 -4.12 -7.29
CA GLY A 10 -5.96 -3.13 -8.36
C GLY A 10 -5.90 -1.68 -7.91
N ASP A 11 -6.08 -1.38 -6.61
CA ASP A 11 -5.81 -0.05 -6.07
C ASP A 11 -4.36 0.34 -6.33
N ARG A 12 -4.12 1.63 -6.52
CA ARG A 12 -2.78 2.19 -6.62
C ARG A 12 -2.51 3.07 -5.40
N ILE A 13 -1.30 3.00 -4.88
CA ILE A 13 -0.85 3.81 -3.75
C ILE A 13 0.36 4.60 -4.22
N SER A 14 0.23 5.92 -4.25
CA SER A 14 1.36 6.81 -4.47
C SER A 14 2.01 7.09 -3.12
N VAL A 15 3.29 6.73 -3.00
CA VAL A 15 4.14 7.03 -1.85
C VAL A 15 5.28 7.90 -2.37
N ALA A 16 5.27 9.19 -2.00
CA ALA A 16 6.11 10.20 -2.63
C ALA A 16 5.99 10.15 -4.17
N ALA A 17 7.08 9.85 -4.88
CA ALA A 17 7.11 9.79 -6.34
C ALA A 17 6.88 8.37 -6.92
N THR A 18 6.72 7.35 -6.07
CA THR A 18 6.59 5.95 -6.49
C THR A 18 5.14 5.49 -6.41
N ILE A 19 4.67 4.77 -7.44
CA ILE A 19 3.33 4.19 -7.49
C ILE A 19 3.42 2.68 -7.29
N TYR A 20 2.69 2.17 -6.32
CA TYR A 20 2.52 0.76 -6.04
C TYR A 20 1.12 0.31 -6.40
N THR A 21 0.98 -0.80 -7.11
CA THR A 21 -0.29 -1.49 -7.34
C THR A 21 -0.50 -2.53 -6.24
N VAL A 22 -1.67 -2.52 -5.62
CA VAL A 22 -2.09 -3.48 -4.61
C VAL A 22 -2.56 -4.76 -5.31
N LEU A 23 -2.00 -5.89 -4.91
CA LEU A 23 -2.46 -7.21 -5.31
C LEU A 23 -2.82 -7.95 -4.02
N THR A 24 -4.02 -8.49 -3.89
CA THR A 24 -4.50 -9.07 -2.61
C THR A 24 -4.40 -10.59 -2.53
N ASP A 25 -3.98 -11.26 -3.61
CA ASP A 25 -3.86 -12.72 -3.67
C ASP A 25 -2.54 -13.16 -4.34
N PRO A 26 -1.50 -13.50 -3.56
CA PRO A 26 -1.26 -13.07 -2.17
C PRO A 26 -1.05 -11.55 -2.03
N LEU A 27 -1.21 -11.01 -0.81
CA LEU A 27 -1.08 -9.58 -0.53
C LEU A 27 0.34 -9.05 -0.78
N ARG A 28 0.49 -8.17 -1.77
CA ARG A 28 1.76 -7.55 -2.16
C ARG A 28 1.56 -6.18 -2.81
N LEU A 29 2.59 -5.35 -2.74
CA LEU A 29 2.69 -4.08 -3.46
C LEU A 29 3.66 -4.22 -4.63
N ALA A 30 3.19 -3.96 -5.85
CA ALA A 30 4.00 -4.04 -7.06
C ALA A 30 4.26 -2.66 -7.67
N SER A 31 5.53 -2.30 -7.88
CA SER A 31 5.92 -1.03 -8.51
C SER A 31 6.96 -1.28 -9.60
N PRO A 32 6.60 -1.31 -10.89
CA PRO A 32 7.57 -1.52 -11.97
C PRO A 32 8.66 -0.43 -11.96
N PRO A 33 9.94 -0.77 -12.22
CA PRO A 33 10.49 -2.09 -12.57
C PRO A 33 10.85 -2.98 -11.35
N ALA A 34 10.54 -2.55 -10.13
CA ALA A 34 10.90 -3.29 -8.91
C ALA A 34 10.08 -4.56 -8.73
N THR A 35 10.68 -5.53 -8.03
CA THR A 35 10.03 -6.78 -7.62
C THR A 35 8.86 -6.48 -6.69
N PRO A 36 7.72 -7.18 -6.82
CA PRO A 36 6.62 -7.05 -5.88
C PRO A 36 7.06 -7.33 -4.44
N VAL A 37 6.65 -6.47 -3.52
CA VAL A 37 6.96 -6.52 -2.11
C VAL A 37 5.82 -7.23 -1.38
N PRO A 38 6.02 -8.41 -0.77
CA PRO A 38 5.00 -9.06 0.04
C PRO A 38 4.72 -8.23 1.29
N LEU A 39 3.45 -8.16 1.69
CA LEU A 39 3.06 -7.47 2.92
C LEU A 39 2.73 -8.48 4.03
N SER A 40 3.04 -8.10 5.26
CA SER A 40 2.73 -8.82 6.49
C SER A 40 2.28 -7.85 7.58
N GLU A 41 2.01 -8.36 8.79
CA GLU A 41 1.72 -7.53 9.96
C GLU A 41 2.95 -6.77 10.48
N ASP A 42 4.15 -7.22 10.09
CA ASP A 42 5.39 -6.51 10.37
C ASP A 42 5.56 -5.29 9.46
N ASP A 43 6.30 -4.29 9.95
CA ASP A 43 6.59 -3.09 9.18
C ASP A 43 7.55 -3.40 8.03
N THR A 44 7.00 -3.48 6.82
CA THR A 44 7.75 -3.65 5.57
C THR A 44 8.25 -2.30 5.07
N PRO A 45 9.57 -2.13 4.81
CA PRO A 45 10.11 -0.89 4.29
C PRO A 45 9.71 -0.68 2.82
N LEU A 46 9.34 0.56 2.51
CA LEU A 46 9.11 1.11 1.17
C LEU A 46 10.13 2.22 0.89
N THR A 47 9.88 3.01 -0.15
CA THR A 47 10.68 4.20 -0.48
C THR A 47 10.50 5.34 0.52
N ALA A 48 11.42 6.30 0.53
CA ALA A 48 11.36 7.55 1.29
C ALA A 48 11.13 7.35 2.81
N ASP A 49 11.78 6.35 3.39
CA ASP A 49 11.69 5.98 4.81
C ASP A 49 10.25 5.69 5.27
N VAL A 50 9.39 5.25 4.35
CA VAL A 50 8.02 4.83 4.66
C VAL A 50 8.03 3.35 4.98
N THR A 51 7.33 2.95 6.04
CA THR A 51 7.00 1.55 6.31
C THR A 51 5.52 1.30 6.12
N VAL A 52 5.17 0.06 5.75
CA VAL A 52 3.79 -0.40 5.60
C VAL A 52 3.61 -1.73 6.30
N SER A 53 2.50 -1.89 7.02
CA SER A 53 2.09 -3.13 7.67
C SER A 53 0.59 -3.37 7.46
N ILE A 54 0.17 -4.63 7.53
CA ILE A 54 -1.25 -4.98 7.60
C ILE A 54 -1.77 -4.54 8.97
N ALA A 55 -2.87 -3.78 8.98
CA ALA A 55 -3.51 -3.34 10.21
C ALA A 55 -4.88 -4.01 10.36
N GLY A 56 -5.01 -4.83 11.40
CA GLY A 56 -6.26 -5.51 11.70
C GLY A 56 -6.56 -6.69 10.77
N THR A 57 -7.75 -7.25 10.91
CA THR A 57 -8.13 -8.49 10.25
C THR A 57 -8.48 -8.23 8.77
N PRO A 58 -7.99 -9.06 7.82
CA PRO A 58 -8.40 -8.97 6.43
C PRO A 58 -9.91 -9.05 6.26
N ALA A 59 -10.47 -8.20 5.41
CA ALA A 59 -11.87 -8.26 5.02
C ALA A 59 -12.01 -9.07 3.72
N ALA A 60 -13.20 -9.62 3.47
CA ALA A 60 -13.46 -10.35 2.22
C ALA A 60 -13.20 -9.51 0.95
N SER A 61 -13.33 -8.18 1.06
CA SER A 61 -13.19 -7.24 -0.06
C SER A 61 -11.82 -6.56 -0.14
N GLY A 62 -10.91 -6.77 0.81
CA GLY A 62 -9.64 -6.05 0.87
C GLY A 62 -8.93 -6.09 2.22
N PHE A 63 -7.91 -5.25 2.36
CA PHE A 63 -7.04 -5.18 3.54
C PHE A 63 -6.98 -3.75 4.05
N THR A 64 -6.81 -3.57 5.35
CA THR A 64 -6.41 -2.26 5.89
C THR A 64 -4.90 -2.26 6.04
N LEU A 65 -4.25 -1.27 5.44
CA LEU A 65 -2.81 -1.05 5.54
C LEU A 65 -2.54 0.15 6.43
N ARG A 66 -1.54 0.02 7.30
CA ARG A 66 -0.96 1.12 8.05
C ARG A 66 0.33 1.55 7.41
N PHE A 67 0.41 2.83 7.05
CA PHE A 67 1.62 3.47 6.58
C PHE A 67 2.19 4.34 7.69
N THR A 68 3.49 4.23 7.94
CA THR A 68 4.23 5.13 8.82
C THR A 68 5.27 5.86 8.00
N ALA A 69 5.27 7.20 8.04
CA ALA A 69 6.12 8.02 7.18
C ALA A 69 6.69 9.26 7.90
N PRO A 70 7.83 9.80 7.45
CA PRO A 70 8.34 11.10 7.90
C PRO A 70 7.36 12.25 7.62
N ARG A 71 7.55 13.39 8.31
CA ARG A 71 6.80 14.61 7.98
C ARG A 71 7.18 15.10 6.58
N GLY A 72 6.17 15.48 5.78
CA GLY A 72 6.36 15.98 4.41
C GLY A 72 6.23 14.92 3.31
N VAL A 73 6.26 13.62 3.65
CA VAL A 73 5.97 12.56 2.68
C VAL A 73 4.46 12.46 2.47
N THR A 74 4.04 12.52 1.21
CA THR A 74 2.63 12.36 0.82
C THR A 74 2.34 10.91 0.47
N ILE A 75 1.24 10.37 0.99
CA ILE A 75 0.73 9.03 0.70
C ILE A 75 -0.72 9.15 0.26
N THR A 76 -1.02 8.70 -0.95
CA THR A 76 -2.34 8.85 -1.56
C THR A 76 -2.81 7.52 -2.13
N ARG A 77 -4.02 7.11 -1.75
CA ARG A 77 -4.73 6.00 -2.41
C ARG A 77 -5.42 6.52 -3.66
N ILE A 78 -5.25 5.79 -4.76
CA ILE A 78 -5.92 5.96 -6.02
C ILE A 78 -6.76 4.69 -6.21
N PRO A 79 -8.08 4.74 -6.01
CA PRO A 79 -8.95 3.58 -6.16
C PRO A 79 -8.76 2.92 -7.53
N GLY A 80 -8.63 1.61 -7.53
CA GLY A 80 -8.49 0.80 -8.73
C GLY A 80 -9.81 0.65 -9.46
N SER A 81 -10.41 1.73 -9.96
CA SER A 81 -11.56 1.72 -10.89
C SER A 81 -11.87 3.13 -11.43
N ALA A 82 -11.53 3.39 -12.69
CA ALA A 82 -12.20 4.34 -13.58
C ALA A 82 -11.93 3.97 -15.05
N ILE A 83 -12.23 2.73 -15.44
CA ILE A 83 -12.53 2.41 -16.85
C ILE A 83 -13.83 1.60 -16.80
N GLN A 84 -14.95 2.31 -16.92
CA GLN A 84 -16.16 1.73 -17.53
C GLN A 84 -15.93 1.63 -19.04
#